data_AF-A0A1H3K738-F1
#
_entry.id   AF-A0A1H3K738-F1
#
_cell.length_a   1.000
_cell.length_b   1.000
_cell.length_c   1.000
_cell.angle_alpha   90.00
_cell.angle_beta   90.00
_cell.angle_gamma   90.00
#
_symmetry.space_group_name_H-M   'P 1'
#
loop_
_entity.id
_entity.type
_entity.pdbx_description
1 polymer ?
#
loop_
_entity_poly.entity_id
_entity_poly.type
_entity_poly.pdbx_seq_one_letter_code
_entity_poly.pdbx_strand_id
1 'polypeptide(L)'
;MSRGKYSYGMTLIELLLVISILAISLSLIFPRVKRSDYHLMTSSRILRDDIRNARYMNMVEGKSYKIILEPYQYRIVENSKELKVVKLEKNLRMSHNFTGGQIGFRYTGSPSAGGTIKIFDNKLNIYTEITVVPDTGRVLLKNEIFKGHK
;
A
#
# COMPACT_ATOMS: atom_id res chain seq x y z
N MET A 1 -1.29 -70.92 -18.74
CA MET A 1 -0.79 -69.90 -19.68
C MET A 1 -0.84 -68.53 -19.00
N SER A 2 0.31 -68.01 -18.55
CA SER A 2 0.40 -66.66 -17.98
C SER A 2 0.78 -65.68 -19.09
N ARG A 3 -0.10 -64.72 -19.40
CA ARG A 3 0.17 -63.64 -20.37
C ARG A 3 1.07 -62.60 -19.70
N GLY A 4 2.28 -62.42 -20.22
CA GLY A 4 3.21 -61.39 -19.77
C GLY A 4 2.60 -60.00 -19.91
N LYS A 5 2.57 -59.23 -18.82
CA LYS A 5 2.16 -57.82 -18.83
C LYS A 5 3.33 -56.99 -19.33
N TYR A 6 3.18 -56.31 -20.45
CA TYR A 6 4.15 -55.32 -20.93
C TYR A 6 4.04 -54.05 -20.06
N SER A 7 5.15 -53.65 -19.45
CA SER A 7 5.27 -52.37 -18.75
C SER A 7 5.85 -51.35 -19.72
N TYR A 8 5.03 -50.44 -20.22
CA TYR A 8 5.47 -49.37 -21.11
C TYR A 8 6.10 -48.26 -20.26
N GLY A 9 7.43 -48.14 -20.31
CA GLY A 9 8.18 -47.06 -19.67
C GLY A 9 8.28 -45.82 -20.57
N MET A 10 8.33 -44.64 -19.96
CA MET A 10 8.59 -43.39 -20.68
C MET A 10 10.01 -43.39 -21.26
N THR A 11 10.15 -42.96 -22.50
CA THR A 11 11.48 -42.80 -23.12
C THR A 11 12.17 -41.54 -22.61
N LEU A 12 13.50 -41.53 -22.64
CA LEU A 12 14.29 -40.37 -22.22
C LEU A 12 13.96 -39.11 -23.03
N ILE A 13 13.63 -39.28 -24.33
CA ILE A 13 13.24 -38.16 -25.19
C ILE A 13 11.88 -37.58 -24.81
N GLU A 14 10.89 -38.41 -24.49
CA GLU A 14 9.56 -37.95 -24.03
C GLU A 14 9.68 -37.18 -22.70
N LEU A 15 10.51 -37.67 -21.78
CA LEU A 15 10.76 -36.97 -20.51
C LEU A 15 11.36 -35.57 -20.74
N LEU A 16 12.36 -35.47 -21.62
CA LEU A 16 12.96 -34.18 -21.97
C LEU A 16 11.95 -33.23 -22.62
N LEU A 17 11.06 -33.76 -23.46
CA LEU A 17 10.01 -32.98 -24.13
C LEU A 17 9.02 -32.40 -23.11
N VAL A 18 8.57 -33.23 -22.15
CA VAL A 18 7.68 -32.80 -21.07
C VAL A 18 8.34 -31.74 -20.19
N ILE A 19 9.59 -31.95 -19.77
CA ILE A 19 10.34 -30.96 -18.97
C ILE A 19 10.49 -29.64 -19.74
N SER A 20 10.76 -29.71 -21.03
CA SER A 20 10.91 -28.52 -21.89
C SER A 20 9.61 -27.72 -22.00
N ILE A 21 8.48 -28.42 -22.20
CA ILE A 21 7.15 -27.78 -22.25
C ILE A 21 6.80 -27.14 -20.90
N LEU A 22 7.10 -27.83 -19.78
CA LEU A 22 6.88 -27.29 -18.44
C LEU A 22 7.73 -26.05 -18.17
N ALA A 23 9.01 -26.07 -18.57
CA ALA A 23 9.92 -24.94 -18.39
C ALA A 23 9.46 -23.70 -19.18
N ILE A 24 9.02 -23.87 -20.43
CA ILE A 24 8.46 -22.78 -21.25
C ILE A 24 7.17 -22.25 -20.60
N SER A 25 6.29 -23.14 -20.16
CA SER A 25 5.03 -22.77 -19.51
C SER A 25 5.25 -21.97 -18.22
N LEU A 26 6.23 -22.38 -17.39
CA LEU A 26 6.61 -21.68 -16.16
C LEU A 26 7.21 -20.29 -16.45
N SER A 27 7.96 -20.13 -17.54
CA SER A 27 8.53 -18.85 -17.95
C SER A 27 7.46 -17.81 -18.31
N LEU A 28 6.34 -18.25 -18.89
CA LEU A 28 5.23 -17.36 -19.27
C LEU A 28 4.42 -16.83 -18.08
N ILE A 29 4.45 -17.54 -16.95
CA ILE A 29 3.67 -17.19 -15.75
C ILE A 29 4.36 -16.10 -14.92
N PHE A 30 5.57 -15.66 -15.30
CA PHE A 30 6.31 -14.65 -14.52
C PHE A 30 5.50 -13.36 -14.36
N PRO A 31 5.04 -13.03 -13.14
CA PRO A 31 4.23 -11.85 -12.94
C PRO A 31 5.11 -10.62 -13.11
N ARG A 32 4.77 -9.76 -14.07
CA ARG A 32 5.43 -8.45 -14.26
C ARG A 32 5.00 -7.47 -13.17
N VAL A 33 5.37 -7.75 -11.92
CA VAL A 33 5.19 -6.80 -10.81
C VAL A 33 6.28 -5.75 -10.91
N LYS A 34 5.91 -4.52 -11.28
CA LYS A 34 6.81 -3.38 -11.17
C LYS A 34 7.08 -3.12 -9.70
N ARG A 35 8.27 -3.52 -9.22
CA ARG A 35 8.70 -3.47 -7.81
C ARG A 35 8.50 -2.10 -7.15
N SER A 36 8.57 -1.02 -7.91
CA SER A 36 8.42 0.34 -7.41
C SER A 36 6.98 0.76 -7.13
N ASP A 37 6.03 0.28 -7.95
CA ASP A 37 4.60 0.50 -7.74
C ASP A 37 4.18 -0.10 -6.38
N TYR A 38 4.84 -1.19 -6.00
CA TYR A 38 4.64 -1.87 -4.72
C TYR A 38 5.01 -1.00 -3.52
N HIS A 39 6.20 -0.37 -3.52
CA HIS A 39 6.66 0.45 -2.39
C HIS A 39 5.76 1.67 -2.19
N LEU A 40 5.49 2.42 -3.26
CA LEU A 40 4.58 3.57 -3.23
C LEU A 40 3.18 3.18 -2.72
N MET A 41 2.60 2.13 -3.28
CA MET A 41 1.26 1.67 -2.89
C MET A 41 1.24 1.14 -1.45
N THR A 42 2.29 0.44 -1.02
CA THR A 42 2.39 -0.08 0.34
C THR A 42 2.49 1.05 1.36
N SER A 43 3.37 2.04 1.15
CA SER A 43 3.45 3.22 2.02
C SER A 43 2.12 3.98 2.08
N SER A 44 1.42 4.07 0.95
CA SER A 44 0.09 4.71 0.88
C SER A 44 -0.98 3.95 1.66
N ARG A 45 -0.98 2.62 1.61
CA ARG A 45 -1.90 1.77 2.39
C ARG A 45 -1.63 1.87 3.87
N ILE A 46 -0.36 1.80 4.28
CA ILE A 46 0.04 1.93 5.69
C ILE A 46 -0.43 3.28 6.25
N LEU A 47 -0.18 4.39 5.54
CA LEU A 47 -0.65 5.71 5.98
C LEU A 47 -2.19 5.78 6.06
N ARG A 48 -2.90 5.28 5.05
CA ARG A 48 -4.37 5.21 5.07
C ARG A 48 -4.88 4.46 6.30
N ASP A 49 -4.29 3.31 6.60
CA ASP A 49 -4.72 2.45 7.69
C ASP A 49 -4.38 3.05 9.05
N ASP A 50 -3.23 3.71 9.18
CA ASP A 50 -2.89 4.50 10.38
C ASP A 50 -3.88 5.67 10.60
N ILE A 51 -4.31 6.38 9.54
CA ILE A 51 -5.34 7.42 9.63
C ILE A 51 -6.68 6.84 10.09
N ARG A 52 -7.08 5.69 9.53
CA ARG A 52 -8.32 4.99 9.93
C ARG A 52 -8.25 4.54 11.39
N ASN A 53 -7.11 4.04 11.82
CA ASN A 53 -6.90 3.63 13.20
C ASN A 53 -6.98 4.83 14.14
N ALA A 54 -6.30 5.93 13.83
CA ALA A 54 -6.40 7.17 14.61
C ALA A 54 -7.85 7.66 14.73
N ARG A 55 -8.64 7.60 13.65
CA ARG A 55 -10.08 7.89 13.68
C ARG A 55 -10.82 6.96 14.64
N TYR A 56 -10.63 5.65 14.51
CA TYR A 56 -11.27 4.65 15.36
C TYR A 56 -10.94 4.86 16.85
N MET A 57 -9.67 5.09 17.18
CA MET A 57 -9.21 5.30 18.55
C MET A 57 -9.80 6.59 19.16
N ASN A 58 -9.93 7.67 18.39
CA ASN A 58 -10.63 8.89 18.84
C ASN A 58 -12.12 8.61 19.16
N MET A 59 -12.77 7.73 18.40
CA MET A 59 -14.20 7.40 18.60
C MET A 59 -14.42 6.50 19.83
N VAL A 60 -13.53 5.54 20.06
CA VAL A 60 -13.70 4.54 21.13
C VAL A 60 -13.12 5.00 22.46
N GLU A 61 -11.91 5.55 22.47
CA GLU A 61 -11.22 5.86 23.73
C GLU A 61 -11.48 7.29 24.22
N GLY A 62 -12.09 8.15 23.40
CA GLY A 62 -12.29 9.57 23.72
C GLY A 62 -10.99 10.38 23.86
N LYS A 63 -9.84 9.79 23.53
CA LYS A 63 -8.53 10.45 23.55
C LYS A 63 -8.25 11.15 22.24
N SER A 64 -7.46 12.23 22.29
CA SER A 64 -7.11 13.01 21.10
C SER A 64 -5.90 12.41 20.38
N TYR A 65 -6.18 11.55 19.38
CA TYR A 65 -5.16 11.07 18.45
C TYR A 65 -5.07 12.00 17.23
N LYS A 66 -3.85 12.39 16.88
CA LYS A 66 -3.53 13.22 15.72
C LYS A 66 -2.43 12.59 14.88
N ILE A 67 -2.49 12.85 13.58
CA ILE A 67 -1.42 12.52 12.65
C ILE A 67 -0.79 13.82 12.19
N ILE A 68 0.52 13.96 12.43
CA ILE A 68 1.33 15.08 11.94
C ILE A 68 2.03 14.63 10.68
N LEU A 69 1.83 15.37 9.59
CA LEU A 69 2.33 15.08 8.26
C LEU A 69 3.57 15.94 7.98
N GLU A 70 4.63 15.29 7.50
CA GLU A 70 5.86 15.95 7.07
C GLU A 70 6.27 15.43 5.69
N PRO A 71 7.13 16.14 4.95
CA PRO A 71 7.47 15.76 3.58
C PRO A 71 8.06 14.35 3.43
N TYR A 72 8.72 13.81 4.46
CA TYR A 72 9.42 12.51 4.38
C TYR A 72 9.04 11.52 5.49
N GLN A 73 8.10 11.90 6.35
CA GLN A 73 7.65 11.06 7.45
C GLN A 73 6.28 11.53 7.94
N TYR A 74 5.66 10.74 8.80
CA TYR A 74 4.52 11.20 9.59
C TYR A 74 4.60 10.62 11.00
N ARG A 75 3.87 11.27 11.91
CA ARG A 75 3.88 10.94 13.33
C ARG A 75 2.47 10.75 13.85
N ILE A 76 2.27 9.76 14.70
CA ILE A 76 1.03 9.56 15.45
C ILE A 76 1.27 10.07 16.86
N VAL A 77 0.42 10.99 17.30
CA VAL A 77 0.52 11.68 18.59
C VAL A 77 -0.78 11.51 19.36
N GLU A 78 -0.68 11.20 20.65
CA GLU A 78 -1.80 11.12 21.59
C GLU A 78 -1.57 12.15 22.70
N ASN A 79 -2.47 13.13 22.84
CA ASN A 79 -2.40 14.15 23.91
C ASN A 79 -1.00 14.77 24.10
N SER A 80 -0.29 15.05 23.00
CA SER A 80 1.09 15.58 22.93
C SER A 80 2.24 14.58 23.11
N LYS A 81 1.95 13.31 23.39
CA LYS A 81 2.96 12.24 23.41
C LYS A 81 3.09 11.61 22.02
N GLU A 82 4.31 11.56 21.49
CA GLU A 82 4.60 10.83 20.26
C GLU A 82 4.52 9.32 20.52
N LEU A 83 3.67 8.63 19.76
CA LEU A 83 3.47 7.18 19.88
C LEU A 83 4.22 6.41 18.79
N LYS A 84 4.27 6.96 17.59
CA LYS A 84 4.84 6.30 16.42
C LYS A 84 5.39 7.33 15.44
N VAL A 85 6.57 7.05 14.89
CA VAL A 85 7.14 7.77 13.75
C VAL A 85 7.28 6.80 12.59
N VAL A 86 6.80 7.18 11.41
CA VAL A 86 6.91 6.38 10.19
C VAL A 86 7.63 7.19 9.15
N LYS A 87 8.84 6.75 8.80
CA LYS A 87 9.64 7.34 7.73
C LYS A 87 9.21 6.76 6.39
N LEU A 88 9.08 7.62 5.39
CA LEU A 88 8.90 7.19 4.01
C LEU A 88 10.22 6.63 3.46
N GLU A 89 10.14 5.76 2.46
CA GLU A 89 11.32 5.27 1.77
C GLU A 89 12.07 6.41 1.04
N LYS A 90 13.37 6.24 0.79
CA LYS A 90 14.29 7.30 0.35
C LYS A 90 13.83 8.10 -0.88
N ASN A 91 13.10 7.49 -1.81
CA ASN A 91 12.64 8.13 -3.05
C ASN A 91 11.21 8.69 -2.95
N LEU A 92 10.55 8.45 -1.82
CA LEU A 92 9.18 8.85 -1.58
C LEU A 92 9.12 10.20 -0.87
N ARG A 93 8.18 11.04 -1.30
CA ARG A 93 7.89 12.32 -0.67
C ARG A 93 6.39 12.51 -0.54
N MET A 94 5.95 13.21 0.48
CA MET A 94 4.56 13.56 0.72
C MET A 94 4.31 15.05 0.48
N SER A 95 3.13 15.38 -0.03
CA SER A 95 2.52 16.71 0.07
C SER A 95 1.07 16.59 0.53
N HIS A 96 0.52 17.66 1.08
CA HIS A 96 -0.86 17.69 1.50
C HIS A 96 -1.43 19.11 1.47
N ASN A 97 -2.76 19.22 1.58
CA ASN A 97 -3.46 20.50 1.73
C ASN A 97 -4.11 20.69 3.11
N PHE A 98 -3.80 19.84 4.10
CA PHE A 98 -4.26 20.01 5.48
C PHE A 98 -3.64 21.25 6.14
N THR A 99 -4.48 22.11 6.70
CA THR A 99 -4.07 23.28 7.48
C THR A 99 -3.22 22.85 8.68
N GLY A 100 -2.04 23.44 8.84
CA GLY A 100 -1.11 23.12 9.94
C GLY A 100 -0.49 21.72 9.84
N GLY A 101 -0.63 21.01 8.72
CA GLY A 101 0.00 19.71 8.50
C GLY A 101 -0.44 18.62 9.47
N GLN A 102 -1.68 18.66 9.93
CA GLN A 102 -2.20 17.68 10.87
C GLN A 102 -3.59 17.18 10.48
N ILE A 103 -3.85 15.93 10.80
CA ILE A 103 -5.17 15.29 10.70
C ILE A 103 -5.59 14.90 12.11
N GLY A 104 -6.73 15.42 12.55
CA GLY A 104 -7.39 15.03 13.79
C GLY A 104 -8.83 14.63 13.51
N PHE A 105 -9.40 13.84 14.42
CA PHE A 105 -10.80 13.42 14.37
C PHE A 105 -11.51 13.80 15.67
N ARG A 106 -12.81 14.05 15.57
CA ARG A 106 -13.71 14.21 16.71
C ARG A 106 -14.20 12.83 17.16
N TYR A 107 -14.79 12.76 18.35
CA TYR A 107 -15.41 11.53 18.90
C TYR A 107 -16.50 10.94 17.99
N THR A 108 -17.14 11.77 17.15
CA THR A 108 -18.12 11.34 16.14
C THR A 108 -17.50 10.67 14.91
N GLY A 109 -16.17 10.68 14.80
CA GLY A 109 -15.43 10.19 13.63
C GLY A 109 -15.32 11.19 12.48
N SER A 110 -15.89 12.40 12.62
CA SER A 110 -15.69 13.49 11.66
C SER A 110 -14.28 14.09 11.79
N PRO A 111 -13.61 14.46 10.69
CA PRO A 111 -12.28 15.04 10.77
C PRO A 111 -12.36 16.50 11.19
N SER A 112 -11.28 17.04 11.76
CA SER A 112 -11.17 18.47 12.05
C SER A 112 -11.13 19.32 10.77
N ALA A 113 -10.59 18.75 9.68
CA ALA A 113 -10.59 19.31 8.34
C ALA A 113 -10.53 18.17 7.31
N GLY A 114 -11.21 18.34 6.18
CA GLY A 114 -11.02 17.47 5.01
C GLY A 114 -9.73 17.81 4.27
N GLY A 115 -9.24 16.89 3.44
CA GLY A 115 -8.04 17.14 2.65
C GLY A 115 -7.52 15.91 1.91
N THR A 116 -6.48 16.13 1.12
CA THR A 116 -5.82 15.13 0.30
C THR A 116 -4.32 15.14 0.59
N ILE A 117 -3.77 13.95 0.81
CA ILE A 117 -2.36 13.65 0.83
C ILE A 117 -1.98 13.05 -0.52
N LYS A 118 -0.87 13.52 -1.09
CA LYS A 118 -0.22 12.91 -2.24
C LYS A 118 1.11 12.32 -1.81
N ILE A 119 1.36 11.06 -2.14
CA ILE A 119 2.68 10.43 -1.97
C ILE A 119 3.26 10.25 -3.35
N PHE A 120 4.46 10.77 -3.54
CA PHE A 120 5.20 10.82 -4.80
C PHE A 120 6.38 9.86 -4.74
N ASP A 121 6.63 9.13 -5.83
CA ASP A 121 7.94 8.55 -6.11
C ASP A 121 8.66 9.47 -7.12
N ASN A 122 9.63 10.24 -6.62
CA ASN A 122 10.35 11.22 -7.44
C ASN A 122 11.23 10.56 -8.51
N LYS A 123 11.65 9.31 -8.32
CA LYS A 123 12.51 8.60 -9.27
C LYS A 123 11.72 8.19 -10.51
N LEU A 124 10.45 7.86 -10.32
CA LEU A 124 9.58 7.33 -11.37
C LEU A 124 8.54 8.31 -11.86
N ASN A 125 8.45 9.47 -11.23
CA ASN A 125 7.50 10.52 -11.55
C ASN A 125 6.04 9.99 -11.51
N ILE A 126 5.74 9.24 -10.46
CA ILE A 126 4.41 8.66 -10.19
C ILE A 126 3.94 9.04 -8.80
N TYR A 127 2.63 8.98 -8.56
CA TYR A 127 2.06 9.31 -7.26
C TYR A 127 0.72 8.61 -6.98
N THR A 128 0.35 8.59 -5.71
CA THR A 128 -0.93 8.10 -5.19
C THR A 128 -1.62 9.20 -4.38
N GLU A 129 -2.93 9.08 -4.21
CA GLU A 129 -3.73 10.04 -3.44
C GLU A 129 -4.53 9.37 -2.33
N ILE A 130 -4.43 9.92 -1.12
CA ILE A 130 -5.25 9.56 0.04
C ILE A 130 -6.10 10.77 0.38
N THR A 131 -7.43 10.61 0.40
CA THR A 131 -8.38 11.68 0.71
C THR A 131 -9.13 11.38 2.00
N VAL A 132 -9.14 12.35 2.91
CA VAL A 132 -10.02 12.38 4.08
C VAL A 132 -11.22 13.24 3.71
N VAL A 133 -12.38 12.60 3.57
CA VAL A 133 -13.63 13.27 3.18
C VAL A 133 -14.11 14.15 4.33
N PRO A 134 -14.42 15.44 4.08
CA PRO A 134 -15.00 16.31 5.10
C PRO A 134 -16.29 15.71 5.67
N ASP A 135 -16.62 16.10 6.90
CA ASP A 135 -17.78 15.68 7.69
C ASP A 135 -17.83 14.18 8.04
N THR A 136 -17.81 13.29 7.05
CA THR A 136 -17.93 11.83 7.27
C THR A 136 -16.67 11.19 7.84
N GLY A 137 -15.50 11.79 7.60
CA GLY A 137 -14.20 11.25 8.02
C GLY A 137 -13.79 9.98 7.28
N ARG A 138 -14.44 9.65 6.16
CA ARG A 138 -14.05 8.51 5.32
C ARG A 138 -12.65 8.76 4.77
N VAL A 139 -11.78 7.76 4.93
CA VAL A 139 -10.41 7.78 4.41
C VAL A 139 -10.33 6.89 3.18
N LEU A 140 -10.11 7.50 2.03
CA LEU A 140 -10.11 6.85 0.71
C LEU A 140 -8.68 6.86 0.15
N LEU A 141 -8.20 5.70 -0.29
CA LEU A 141 -7.00 5.60 -1.12
C LEU A 141 -7.47 5.29 -2.54
N LYS A 142 -7.09 6.13 -3.50
CA LYS A 142 -7.31 5.80 -4.91
C LYS A 142 -6.41 4.60 -5.25
N ASN A 143 -7.02 3.51 -5.70
CA ASN A 143 -6.32 2.27 -6.06
C ASN A 143 -5.60 2.37 -7.42
N GLU A 144 -5.12 3.56 -7.75
CA GLU A 144 -4.53 3.91 -9.03
C GLU A 144 -3.23 4.67 -8.77
N ILE A 145 -2.26 4.44 -9.66
CA ILE A 145 -0.99 5.17 -9.66
C ILE A 145 -1.06 6.18 -10.80
N PHE A 146 -0.98 7.46 -10.44
CA PHE A 146 -0.99 8.56 -11.37
C PHE A 146 0.42 8.85 -11.88
N LYS A 147 0.54 9.34 -13.12
CA LYS A 147 1.81 9.79 -13.71
C LYS A 147 1.91 11.30 -13.69
N GLY A 148 3.12 11.80 -13.44
CA GLY A 148 3.47 13.21 -13.51
C GLY A 148 3.28 13.96 -12.19
N HIS A 149 4.29 14.73 -11.80
CA HIS A 149 4.16 15.80 -10.81
C HIS A 149 3.55 17.03 -11.50
N LYS A 150 2.29 17.37 -11.16
CA LYS A 150 1.81 18.74 -11.34
C LYS A 150 2.30 19.60 -10.18
#